data_AF-A0A2M9H6D1-F1
#
_entry.id   AF-A0A2M9H6D1-F1
#
_cell.length_a   1.000
_cell.length_b   1.000
_cell.length_c   1.000
_cell.angle_alpha   90.00
_cell.angle_beta   90.00
_cell.angle_gamma   90.00
#
_symmetry.space_group_name_H-M   'P 1'
#
loop_
_entity.id
_entity.type
_entity.pdbx_description
1 polymer ?
#
loop_
_entity_poly.entity_id
_entity_poly.type
_entity_poly.pdbx_seq_one_letter_code
_entity_poly.pdbx_strand_id
1 'polypeptide(L)'
;MLTKGEAAALLSLRNAHHGNAMWDDVQLDAWHSELNPTLTAGEAREALRRFYAADHEGRWCGPGDINAIARIMRRDAKPTEAQINRECENRRLTGVQAWAYRRQRMLGENPEKAAKNAIQGHVHRQVEPSKPKTSGRPHRNGAPATLADTGLNAILGGPR
;
A
#
# COMPACT_ATOMS: atom_id res chain seq x y z
N MET A 1 -5.80 -11.47 12.92
CA MET A 1 -7.01 -10.80 13.44
C MET A 1 -7.35 -11.46 14.76
N LEU A 2 -7.83 -10.68 15.73
CA LEU A 2 -8.08 -11.13 17.09
C LEU A 2 -9.35 -12.00 17.16
N THR A 3 -9.22 -13.22 17.65
CA THR A 3 -10.36 -14.12 17.91
C THR A 3 -11.14 -13.70 19.16
N LYS A 4 -12.39 -14.15 19.29
CA LYS A 4 -13.20 -13.91 20.51
C LYS A 4 -12.53 -14.49 21.77
N GLY A 5 -11.89 -15.65 21.67
CA GLY A 5 -11.13 -16.24 22.79
C GLY A 5 -9.90 -15.41 23.18
N GLU A 6 -9.18 -14.82 22.21
CA GLU A 6 -8.08 -13.89 22.50
C GLU A 6 -8.59 -12.58 23.10
N ALA A 7 -9.76 -12.10 22.66
CA ALA A 7 -10.42 -10.94 23.25
C ALA A 7 -10.85 -11.20 24.71
N ALA A 8 -11.36 -12.39 25.01
CA ALA A 8 -11.69 -12.83 26.36
C ALA A 8 -10.45 -12.87 27.26
N ALA A 9 -9.36 -13.45 26.78
CA ALA A 9 -8.09 -13.46 27.51
C ALA A 9 -7.58 -12.04 27.80
N LEU A 10 -7.74 -11.12 26.84
CA LEU A 10 -7.37 -9.72 26.99
C LEU A 10 -8.28 -8.99 28.00
N LEU A 11 -9.59 -9.24 27.98
CA LEU A 11 -10.56 -8.68 28.92
C LEU A 11 -10.28 -9.18 30.35
N SER A 12 -9.98 -10.46 30.52
CA SER A 12 -9.55 -11.01 31.80
C SER A 12 -8.26 -10.36 32.30
N LEU A 13 -7.27 -10.16 31.43
CA LEU A 13 -6.02 -9.49 31.78
C LEU A 13 -6.25 -8.04 32.23
N ARG A 14 -7.08 -7.29 31.49
CA ARG A 14 -7.52 -5.94 31.88
C ARG A 14 -8.17 -5.97 33.27
N ASN A 15 -9.12 -6.86 33.50
CA ASN A 15 -9.85 -6.93 34.76
C ASN A 15 -8.96 -7.39 35.94
N ALA A 16 -7.87 -8.12 35.69
CA ALA A 16 -6.89 -8.48 36.71
C ALA A 16 -6.20 -7.25 37.33
N HIS A 17 -6.04 -6.16 36.57
CA HIS A 17 -5.58 -4.87 37.11
C HIS A 17 -6.58 -4.21 38.06
N HIS A 18 -7.84 -4.64 38.03
CA HIS A 18 -8.96 -4.05 38.77
C HIS A 18 -9.58 -5.06 39.73
N GLY A 19 -8.72 -5.82 40.44
CA GLY A 19 -9.16 -6.77 41.47
C GLY A 19 -9.80 -8.05 40.93
N ASN A 20 -9.41 -8.47 39.72
CA ASN A 20 -9.98 -9.63 39.04
C ASN A 20 -11.50 -9.52 38.89
N ALA A 21 -12.00 -8.35 38.46
CA ALA A 21 -13.43 -8.15 38.24
C ALA A 21 -13.98 -9.21 37.26
N MET A 22 -15.10 -9.84 37.62
CA MET A 22 -15.77 -10.81 36.75
C MET A 22 -16.37 -10.11 35.52
N TRP A 23 -16.49 -10.84 34.43
CA TRP A 23 -17.16 -10.37 33.22
C TRP A 23 -18.06 -11.47 32.63
N ASP A 24 -19.08 -11.06 31.88
CA ASP A 24 -20.03 -11.94 31.22
C ASP A 24 -19.93 -11.91 29.68
N ASP A 25 -20.70 -12.77 29.02
CA ASP A 25 -20.69 -12.88 27.56
C ASP A 25 -21.11 -11.58 26.85
N VAL A 26 -22.01 -10.80 27.44
CA VAL A 26 -22.48 -9.53 26.87
C VAL A 26 -21.34 -8.50 26.88
N GLN A 27 -20.60 -8.42 27.98
CA GLN A 27 -19.42 -7.58 28.09
C GLN A 27 -18.31 -8.02 27.13
N LEU A 28 -18.11 -9.34 26.96
CA LEU A 28 -17.17 -9.88 26.00
C LEU A 28 -17.55 -9.52 24.55
N ASP A 29 -18.83 -9.64 24.20
CA ASP A 29 -19.31 -9.31 22.86
C ASP A 29 -19.14 -7.82 22.55
N ALA A 30 -19.52 -6.94 23.49
CA ALA A 30 -19.28 -5.51 23.36
C ALA A 30 -17.78 -5.21 23.20
N TRP A 31 -16.95 -5.75 24.09
CA TRP A 31 -15.50 -5.59 24.06
C TRP A 31 -14.88 -6.05 22.74
N HIS A 32 -15.25 -7.23 22.24
CA HIS A 32 -14.73 -7.78 20.99
C HIS A 32 -15.19 -6.98 19.77
N SER A 33 -16.43 -6.49 19.78
CA SER A 33 -17.00 -5.72 18.66
C SER A 33 -16.38 -4.33 18.49
N GLU A 34 -15.92 -3.71 19.58
CA GLU A 34 -15.30 -2.38 19.55
C GLU A 34 -13.80 -2.41 19.22
N LEU A 35 -13.15 -3.57 19.32
CA LEU A 35 -11.75 -3.72 18.92
C LEU A 35 -11.60 -3.66 17.41
N ASN A 36 -10.50 -3.05 16.94
CA ASN A 36 -10.25 -2.97 15.50
C ASN A 36 -10.16 -4.38 14.90
N PRO A 37 -10.90 -4.71 13.82
CA PRO A 37 -10.90 -6.06 13.24
C PRO A 37 -9.52 -6.54 12.81
N THR A 38 -8.64 -5.61 12.41
CA THR A 38 -7.28 -5.92 11.96
C THR A 38 -6.26 -6.05 13.10
N LEU A 39 -6.69 -5.86 14.35
CA LEU A 39 -5.82 -5.98 15.52
C LEU A 39 -5.35 -7.43 15.68
N THR A 40 -4.09 -7.59 16.07
CA THR A 40 -3.52 -8.88 16.44
C THR A 40 -3.46 -9.04 17.96
N ALA A 41 -3.43 -10.28 18.46
CA ALA A 41 -3.28 -10.52 19.90
C ALA A 41 -1.99 -9.92 20.49
N GLY A 42 -0.90 -9.94 19.71
CA GLY A 42 0.37 -9.32 20.11
C GLY A 42 0.24 -7.80 20.29
N GLU A 43 -0.35 -7.12 19.31
CA GLU A 43 -0.59 -5.67 19.38
C GLU A 43 -1.52 -5.30 20.53
N ALA A 44 -2.59 -6.07 20.75
CA ALA A 44 -3.57 -5.81 21.78
C ALA A 44 -2.96 -5.92 23.19
N ARG A 45 -2.16 -6.96 23.44
CA ARG A 45 -1.46 -7.16 24.73
C ARG A 45 -0.43 -6.07 24.99
N GLU A 46 0.36 -5.73 23.98
CA GLU A 46 1.36 -4.68 24.11
C GLU A 46 0.70 -3.30 24.30
N ALA A 47 -0.42 -3.03 23.65
CA ALA A 47 -1.21 -1.83 23.87
C ALA A 47 -1.75 -1.75 25.30
N LEU A 48 -2.29 -2.84 25.84
CA LEU A 48 -2.75 -2.92 27.24
C LEU A 48 -1.60 -2.70 28.23
N ARG A 49 -0.43 -3.30 27.96
CA ARG A 49 0.77 -3.11 28.77
C ARG A 49 1.22 -1.65 28.78
N ARG A 50 1.26 -1.00 27.61
CA ARG A 50 1.61 0.43 27.48
C ARG A 50 0.60 1.33 28.16
N PHE A 51 -0.68 0.98 28.11
CA PHE A 51 -1.74 1.72 28.79
C PHE A 51 -1.49 1.76 30.30
N TYR A 52 -1.34 0.60 30.95
CA TYR A 52 -1.15 0.55 32.40
C TYR A 52 0.27 0.93 32.85
N ALA A 53 1.23 1.00 31.93
CA ALA A 53 2.54 1.58 32.19
C ALA A 53 2.54 3.12 32.08
N ALA A 54 1.55 3.70 31.40
CA ALA A 54 1.36 5.14 31.35
C ALA A 54 0.59 5.61 32.60
N ASP A 55 0.85 6.85 33.02
CA ASP A 55 0.22 7.44 34.20
C ASP A 55 -1.28 7.68 33.94
N HIS A 56 -2.08 6.68 34.28
CA HIS A 56 -3.53 6.62 34.05
C HIS A 56 -4.24 6.20 35.34
N GLU A 57 -3.89 6.85 36.46
CA GLU A 57 -4.39 6.50 37.79
C GLU A 57 -5.91 6.24 37.82
N GLY A 58 -6.26 5.03 38.26
CA GLY A 58 -7.64 4.58 38.47
C GLY A 58 -8.49 4.34 37.22
N ARG A 59 -8.00 4.64 36.01
CA ARG A 59 -8.79 4.50 34.79
C ARG A 59 -8.75 3.07 34.25
N TRP A 60 -9.90 2.57 33.83
CA TRP A 60 -10.01 1.30 33.13
C TRP A 60 -9.64 1.48 31.65
N CYS A 61 -8.85 0.58 31.09
CA CYS A 61 -8.51 0.56 29.68
C CYS A 61 -9.74 0.17 28.84
N GLY A 62 -10.18 0.99 27.90
CA GLY A 62 -11.25 0.65 26.96
C GLY A 62 -10.73 0.05 25.65
N PRO A 63 -11.60 -0.57 24.82
CA PRO A 63 -11.23 -1.00 23.47
C PRO A 63 -10.67 0.14 22.60
N GLY A 64 -11.23 1.34 22.76
CA GLY A 64 -10.76 2.55 22.07
C GLY A 64 -9.31 2.93 22.41
N ASP A 65 -8.89 2.75 23.66
CA ASP A 65 -7.51 3.02 24.08
C ASP A 65 -6.54 2.02 23.43
N ILE A 66 -6.92 0.74 23.41
CA ILE A 66 -6.14 -0.31 22.76
C ILE A 66 -5.97 0.00 21.27
N ASN A 67 -7.06 0.39 20.60
CA ASN A 67 -7.03 0.79 19.19
C ASN A 67 -6.14 2.02 18.95
N ALA A 68 -6.19 3.02 19.84
CA ALA A 68 -5.39 4.23 19.74
C ALA A 68 -3.89 3.93 19.92
N ILE A 69 -3.53 3.14 20.93
CA ILE A 69 -2.13 2.76 21.19
C ILE A 69 -1.60 1.86 20.08
N ALA A 70 -2.39 0.88 19.60
CA ALA A 70 -2.00 0.03 18.47
C ALA A 70 -1.76 0.85 17.20
N ARG A 71 -2.56 1.89 16.95
CA ARG A 71 -2.34 2.82 15.83
C ARG A 71 -1.03 3.60 15.97
N ILE A 72 -0.69 4.04 17.17
CA ILE A 72 0.59 4.69 17.47
C ILE A 72 1.74 3.70 17.25
N MET A 73 1.64 2.48 17.77
CA MET A 73 2.64 1.41 17.57
C MET A 73 2.89 1.13 16.10
N ARG A 74 1.83 1.00 15.30
CA ARG A 74 1.92 0.78 13.84
C ARG A 74 2.58 1.96 13.13
N ARG A 75 2.31 3.19 13.56
CA ARG A 75 2.95 4.40 13.02
C ARG A 75 4.43 4.42 13.36
N ASP A 76 4.79 4.16 14.61
CA ASP A 76 6.16 4.23 15.10
C ASP A 76 7.02 3.06 14.58
N ALA A 77 6.38 1.94 14.22
CA ALA A 77 7.04 0.83 13.53
C ALA A 77 7.38 1.11 12.05
N LYS A 78 6.80 2.17 11.45
CA LYS A 78 7.17 2.54 10.08
C LYS A 78 8.61 3.06 10.06
N PRO A 79 9.46 2.55 9.16
CA PRO A 79 10.83 3.00 9.07
C PRO A 79 10.88 4.47 8.59
N THR A 80 11.75 5.26 9.21
CA THR A 80 12.05 6.62 8.78
C THR A 80 12.74 6.62 7.41
N GLU A 81 12.65 7.71 6.66
CA GLU A 81 13.34 7.83 5.37
C GLU A 81 14.86 7.62 5.48
N ALA A 82 15.47 8.13 6.55
CA ALA A 82 16.90 7.93 6.81
C ALA A 82 17.25 6.45 7.02
N GLN A 83 16.42 5.70 7.74
CA GLN A 83 16.60 4.25 7.89
C GLN A 83 16.44 3.52 6.56
N ILE A 84 15.43 3.86 5.76
CA ILE A 84 15.22 3.26 4.43
C ILE A 84 16.42 3.57 3.50
N ASN A 85 16.95 4.80 3.55
CA ASN A 85 18.11 5.17 2.73
C ASN A 85 19.35 4.34 3.10
N ARG A 86 19.65 4.20 4.40
CA ARG A 86 20.72 3.30 4.87
C ARG A 86 20.47 1.84 4.46
N GLU A 87 19.21 1.38 4.54
CA GLU A 87 18.83 0.03 4.09
C GLU A 87 19.10 -0.18 2.59
N CYS A 88 18.82 0.82 1.75
CA CYS A 88 19.11 0.81 0.31
C CYS A 88 20.62 0.81 0.02
N GLU A 89 21.38 1.68 0.68
CA GLU A 89 22.84 1.78 0.54
C GLU A 89 23.52 0.46 0.91
N ASN A 90 23.17 -0.11 2.06
CA ASN A 90 23.69 -1.39 2.53
C ASN A 90 23.39 -2.55 1.57
N ARG A 91 22.24 -2.48 0.88
CA ARG A 91 21.80 -3.48 -0.11
C ARG A 91 22.23 -3.15 -1.55
N ARG A 92 22.95 -2.05 -1.76
CA ARG A 92 23.37 -1.53 -3.07
C ARG A 92 22.19 -1.40 -4.06
N LEU A 93 21.00 -1.07 -3.56
CA LEU A 93 19.82 -0.84 -4.40
C LEU A 93 19.92 0.55 -5.03
N THR A 94 19.74 0.64 -6.34
CA THR A 94 19.84 1.91 -7.08
C THR A 94 18.63 2.15 -7.97
N GLY A 95 18.40 3.42 -8.33
CA GLY A 95 17.36 3.85 -9.26
C GLY A 95 15.98 3.27 -8.95
N VAL A 96 15.45 2.48 -9.90
CA VAL A 96 14.12 1.88 -9.83
C VAL A 96 13.99 0.87 -8.68
N GLN A 97 15.05 0.13 -8.35
CA GLN A 97 15.04 -0.84 -7.25
C GLN A 97 14.94 -0.13 -5.90
N ALA A 98 15.68 0.96 -5.71
CA ALA A 98 15.61 1.77 -4.49
C ALA A 98 14.22 2.40 -4.31
N TRP A 99 13.60 2.89 -5.39
CA TRP A 99 12.24 3.41 -5.36
C TRP A 99 11.22 2.32 -4.97
N ALA A 100 11.29 1.14 -5.62
CA ALA A 100 10.38 0.04 -5.35
C ALA A 100 10.52 -0.46 -3.90
N TYR A 101 11.76 -0.55 -3.41
CA TYR A 101 12.07 -0.91 -2.02
C TYR A 101 11.46 0.09 -1.04
N ARG A 102 11.72 1.40 -1.22
CA ARG A 102 11.17 2.46 -0.36
C ARG A 102 9.65 2.40 -0.29
N ARG A 103 8.99 2.20 -1.44
CA ARG A 103 7.53 2.05 -1.50
C ARG A 103 7.04 0.88 -0.66
N GLN A 104 7.67 -0.30 -0.76
CA GLN A 104 7.27 -1.48 0.02
C GLN A 104 7.51 -1.30 1.52
N ARG A 105 8.64 -0.68 1.90
CA ARG A 105 8.95 -0.37 3.30
C ARG A 105 7.94 0.61 3.92
N MET A 106 7.52 1.62 3.17
CA MET A 106 6.50 2.58 3.61
C MET A 106 5.10 1.96 3.77
N LEU A 107 4.82 0.89 3.02
CA LEU A 107 3.61 0.07 3.17
C LEU A 107 3.69 -0.91 4.36
N GLY A 108 4.82 -0.95 5.07
CA GLY A 108 5.03 -1.80 6.24
C GLY A 108 5.58 -3.18 5.94
N GLU A 109 6.06 -3.47 4.72
CA GLU A 109 6.73 -4.74 4.44
C GLU A 109 8.07 -4.85 5.17
N ASN A 110 8.40 -6.06 5.64
CA ASN A 110 9.72 -6.39 6.21
C ASN A 110 10.85 -6.08 5.19
N PRO A 111 12.00 -5.51 5.63
CA PRO A 111 13.20 -5.31 4.82
C PRO A 111 13.56 -6.43 3.84
N GLU A 112 13.50 -7.70 4.24
CA GLU A 112 13.90 -8.81 3.38
C GLU A 112 12.90 -9.06 2.25
N LYS A 113 11.61 -9.05 2.58
CA LYS A 113 10.54 -9.23 1.61
C LYS A 113 10.48 -8.05 0.63
N ALA A 114 10.63 -6.84 1.13
CA ALA A 114 10.71 -5.63 0.32
C ALA A 114 11.91 -5.68 -0.66
N ALA A 115 13.07 -6.19 -0.23
CA ALA A 115 14.25 -6.36 -1.09
C ALA A 115 14.01 -7.38 -2.19
N LYS A 116 13.47 -8.56 -1.85
CA LYS A 116 13.10 -9.60 -2.82
C LYS A 116 12.13 -9.05 -3.87
N ASN A 117 11.08 -8.35 -3.43
CA ASN A 117 10.08 -7.72 -4.30
C ASN A 117 10.68 -6.62 -5.19
N ALA A 118 11.60 -5.81 -4.66
CA ALA A 118 12.25 -4.75 -5.44
C ALA A 118 13.15 -5.31 -6.56
N ILE A 119 13.84 -6.42 -6.29
CA ILE A 119 14.69 -7.09 -7.27
C ILE A 119 13.84 -7.84 -8.30
N GLN A 120 12.84 -8.62 -7.86
CA GLN A 120 11.98 -9.43 -8.74
C GLN A 120 11.01 -8.58 -9.56
N GLY A 121 10.45 -7.50 -8.99
CA GLY A 121 9.54 -6.59 -9.67
C GLY A 121 10.17 -5.84 -10.84
N HIS A 122 11.50 -5.65 -10.81
CA HIS A 122 12.25 -5.14 -11.96
C HIS A 122 12.30 -6.16 -13.11
N VAL A 123 12.42 -7.46 -12.80
CA VAL A 123 12.48 -8.53 -13.81
C VAL A 123 11.16 -8.64 -14.57
N HIS A 124 10.01 -8.50 -13.90
CA HIS A 124 8.70 -8.66 -14.52
C HIS A 124 8.24 -7.44 -15.37
N ARG A 125 8.85 -6.27 -15.19
CA ARG A 125 8.49 -5.03 -15.91
C ARG A 125 9.36 -4.73 -17.12
N GLN A 126 10.22 -5.66 -17.54
CA GLN A 126 10.89 -5.56 -18.83
C GLN A 126 9.83 -5.73 -19.92
N VAL A 127 9.32 -4.60 -20.41
CA VAL A 127 8.50 -4.55 -21.62
C VAL A 127 9.39 -5.05 -22.74
N GLU A 128 8.98 -6.12 -23.44
CA GLU A 128 9.70 -6.57 -24.62
C GLU A 128 9.89 -5.37 -25.56
N PRO A 129 11.11 -5.16 -26.09
CA PRO A 129 11.32 -4.09 -27.05
C PRO A 129 10.32 -4.29 -28.19
N SER A 130 9.55 -3.26 -28.48
CA SER A 130 8.58 -3.29 -29.57
C SER A 130 9.30 -3.76 -30.84
N LYS A 131 8.81 -4.84 -31.44
CA LYS A 131 9.35 -5.35 -32.72
C LYS A 131 9.49 -4.16 -33.67
N PRO A 132 10.66 -3.94 -34.30
CA PRO A 132 10.79 -2.89 -35.28
C PRO A 132 9.72 -3.13 -36.33
N LYS A 133 8.86 -2.12 -36.55
CA LYS A 133 7.85 -2.19 -37.61
C LYS A 133 8.61 -2.45 -38.90
N THR A 134 8.45 -3.64 -39.47
CA THR A 134 8.87 -3.90 -40.85
C THR A 134 8.19 -2.84 -41.70
N SER A 135 9.01 -2.03 -42.37
CA SER A 135 8.56 -0.93 -43.22
C SER A 135 7.68 -1.47 -44.32
N GLY A 136 6.37 -1.43 -44.07
CA GLY A 136 5.36 -1.77 -45.05
C GLY A 136 5.31 -0.68 -46.13
N ARG A 137 5.89 -1.02 -47.28
CA ARG A 137 5.56 -0.52 -48.64
C ARG A 137 6.04 0.90 -48.97
N PRO A 138 6.75 1.11 -50.10
CA PRO A 138 7.18 2.44 -50.51
C PRO A 138 5.98 3.34 -50.80
N HIS A 139 5.98 4.53 -50.21
CA HIS A 139 5.05 5.59 -50.54
C HIS A 139 5.28 5.98 -52.01
N ARG A 140 4.27 5.76 -52.87
CA ARG A 140 4.29 6.25 -54.25
C ARG A 140 4.13 7.77 -54.18
N ASN A 141 5.20 8.50 -54.46
CA ASN A 141 5.17 9.95 -54.61
C ASN A 141 4.35 10.31 -55.85
N GLY A 142 3.04 10.48 -55.69
CA GLY A 142 2.18 11.16 -56.64
C GLY A 142 2.16 12.64 -56.31
N ALA A 143 2.82 13.47 -57.11
CA ALA A 143 2.66 14.91 -57.04
C ALA A 143 1.19 15.28 -57.26
N PRO A 144 0.64 16.29 -56.56
CA PRO A 144 -0.68 16.81 -56.89
C PRO A 144 -0.60 17.45 -58.28
N ALA A 145 -1.46 17.02 -59.20
CA ALA A 145 -1.63 17.66 -60.50
C ALA A 145 -2.06 19.11 -60.27
N THR A 146 -1.32 20.05 -60.86
CA THR A 146 -1.67 21.47 -60.84
C THR A 146 -2.88 21.70 -61.73
N LEU A 147 -3.79 22.56 -61.26
CA LEU A 147 -5.04 23.00 -61.91
C LEU A 147 -4.83 23.79 -63.22
N ALA A 148 -3.66 23.70 -63.86
CA ALA A 148 -3.29 24.44 -65.06
C ALA A 148 -3.43 23.62 -66.35
N ASP A 149 -3.74 22.32 -66.27
CA ASP A 149 -3.82 21.43 -67.44
C ASP A 149 -5.26 21.15 -67.92
N THR A 150 -6.25 21.79 -67.30
CA THR A 150 -7.65 21.68 -67.71
C THR A 150 -7.93 22.70 -68.82
N GLY A 151 -7.90 22.24 -70.07
CA GLY A 151 -8.24 23.08 -71.22
C GLY A 151 -9.62 23.76 -71.07
N LEU A 152 -9.67 25.05 -71.37
CA LEU A 152 -10.85 25.95 -71.26
C LEU A 152 -12.14 25.43 -71.90
N ASN A 153 -12.06 24.46 -72.83
CA ASN A 153 -13.23 23.84 -73.47
C ASN A 153 -14.05 22.93 -72.53
N ALA A 154 -13.53 22.55 -71.35
CA ALA A 154 -14.27 21.73 -70.39
C ALA A 154 -15.13 22.54 -69.39
N ILE A 155 -14.99 23.87 -69.35
CA ILE A 155 -15.61 24.72 -68.30
C ILE A 155 -16.89 25.41 -68.81
N LEU A 156 -17.03 25.68 -70.11
CA LEU A 156 -18.16 26.40 -70.68
C LEU A 156 -19.02 25.47 -71.54
N GLY A 157 -19.93 24.76 -70.89
CA GLY A 157 -20.94 23.97 -71.59
C GLY A 157 -21.87 24.85 -72.43
N GLY A 158 -21.97 24.55 -73.73
CA GLY A 158 -23.14 24.83 -74.58
C GLY A 158 -22.80 25.28 -76.01
N PRO A 159 -23.75 25.32 -76.97
CA PRO A 159 -25.04 24.60 -77.07
C PRO A 159 -25.19 23.85 -78.41
N ARG A 160 -26.15 22.93 -78.53
CA ARG A 160 -27.22 22.90 -79.55
C ARG A 160 -28.34 21.99 -79.06
#